data_AF-A0A6M3JY64-F1
#
_entry.id   AF-A0A6M3JY64-F1
#
_cell.length_a   1.000
_cell.length_b   1.000
_cell.length_c   1.000
_cell.angle_alpha   90.00
_cell.angle_beta   90.00
_cell.angle_gamma   90.00
#
_symmetry.space_group_name_H-M   'P 1'
#
loop_
_entity.id
_entity.type
_entity.pdbx_description
1 polymer ?
#
loop_
_entity_poly.entity_id
_entity_poly.type
_entity_poly.pdbx_seq_one_letter_code
_entity_poly.pdbx_strand_id
1 'polypeptide(L)'
;MPDGQFSSPLPELFESDTVGTTSNAYVDLPATYQRNLFYVADENGSRIDPPRGGSYYSFVLFLNNLSEKDMSQTGSVDRVCAKGRRLYYQGIPTASEDILIYFYRKPVDMNLEDDEPDGLPDHLSKRLIVHYVCKEIFGEGLEDGDNSRAIGAKYHNDKFYMAMIDLLDFIGLDVEPEYYANSEDNYFDLRD
;
A
#
# COMPACT_ATOMS: atom_id res chain seq x y z
N MET A 1 -8.61 -7.27 -10.02
CA MET A 1 -10.06 -7.50 -10.22
C MET A 1 -10.26 -8.24 -11.55
N PRO A 2 -11.44 -8.87 -11.80
CA PRO A 2 -11.72 -9.63 -13.03
C PRO A 2 -11.56 -8.83 -14.34
N ASP A 3 -11.50 -7.50 -14.24
CA ASP A 3 -11.32 -6.50 -15.29
C ASP A 3 -9.90 -5.90 -15.32
N GLY A 4 -8.97 -6.42 -14.52
CA GLY A 4 -7.62 -5.87 -14.38
C GLY A 4 -7.51 -4.65 -13.47
N GLN A 5 -8.59 -4.21 -12.80
CA GLN A 5 -8.50 -3.12 -11.83
C GLN A 5 -7.75 -3.55 -10.56
N PHE A 6 -7.04 -2.60 -9.96
CA PHE A 6 -6.45 -2.80 -8.63
C PHE A 6 -7.57 -2.97 -7.61
N SER A 7 -7.51 -4.01 -6.78
CA SER A 7 -8.44 -4.15 -5.66
C SER A 7 -8.25 -2.95 -4.72
N SER A 8 -9.34 -2.48 -4.11
CA SER A 8 -9.24 -1.60 -2.93
C SER A 8 -8.27 -2.24 -1.93
N PRO A 9 -7.40 -1.43 -1.31
CA PRO A 9 -6.42 -1.96 -0.38
C PRO A 9 -7.09 -2.64 0.82
N LEU A 10 -6.45 -3.67 1.35
CA LEU A 10 -6.92 -4.39 2.53
C LEU A 10 -6.53 -3.58 3.78
N PRO A 11 -7.48 -3.17 4.63
CA PRO A 11 -7.19 -2.32 5.79
C PRO A 11 -6.20 -2.94 6.78
N GLU A 12 -6.22 -4.26 6.96
CA GLU A 12 -5.32 -4.98 7.87
C GLU A 12 -3.86 -5.03 7.40
N LEU A 13 -3.60 -4.69 6.14
CA LEU A 13 -2.25 -4.56 5.60
C LEU A 13 -1.70 -3.13 5.74
N PHE A 14 -2.46 -2.20 6.31
CA PHE A 14 -1.96 -0.88 6.65
C PHE A 14 -0.90 -1.00 7.75
N GLU A 15 0.30 -0.50 7.47
CA GLU A 15 1.39 -0.45 8.44
C GLU A 15 2.11 0.89 8.35
N SER A 16 2.59 1.35 9.50
CA SER A 16 3.50 2.49 9.59
C SER A 16 4.84 2.02 10.12
N ASP A 17 5.91 2.56 9.57
CA ASP A 17 7.26 2.32 10.09
C ASP A 17 8.07 3.62 10.01
N THR A 18 9.18 3.66 10.75
CA THR A 18 10.11 4.78 10.75
C THR A 18 11.39 4.39 10.04
N VAL A 19 11.85 5.24 9.14
CA VAL A 19 13.08 5.03 8.39
C VAL A 19 14.07 6.15 8.71
N GLY A 20 15.19 5.79 9.31
CA GLY A 20 16.25 6.75 9.67
C GLY A 20 17.04 7.22 8.45
N THR A 21 17.22 8.53 8.33
CA THR A 21 18.05 9.11 7.27
C THR A 21 19.53 8.71 7.42
N THR A 22 20.19 8.54 6.28
CA THR A 22 21.63 8.23 6.20
C THR A 22 22.40 9.37 5.53
N SER A 23 23.72 9.24 5.45
CA SER A 23 24.58 10.17 4.70
C SER A 23 24.37 10.15 3.18
N ASN A 24 23.54 9.24 2.66
CA ASN A 24 23.16 9.18 1.26
C ASN A 24 21.81 9.88 1.05
N ALA A 25 21.53 10.32 -0.17
CA ALA A 25 20.21 10.88 -0.53
C ALA A 25 19.10 9.82 -0.72
N TYR A 26 19.30 8.64 -0.15
CA TYR A 26 18.36 7.54 -0.19
C TYR A 26 18.54 6.64 1.02
N VAL A 27 17.45 5.97 1.39
CA VAL A 27 17.42 4.93 2.41
C VAL A 27 16.57 3.77 1.91
N ASP A 28 16.89 2.56 2.34
CA ASP A 28 16.10 1.39 1.99
C ASP A 28 14.79 1.38 2.79
N LEU A 29 13.69 1.05 2.11
CA LEU A 29 12.38 0.86 2.74
C LEU A 29 12.39 -0.41 3.61
N PRO A 30 11.49 -0.48 4.62
CA PRO A 30 11.37 -1.64 5.49
C PRO A 30 11.22 -2.95 4.73
N ALA A 31 11.70 -4.05 5.33
CA ALA A 31 11.56 -5.37 4.71
C ALA A 31 10.10 -5.83 4.60
N THR A 32 9.20 -5.26 5.40
CA THR A 32 7.75 -5.49 5.36
C THR A 32 7.06 -4.71 4.24
N TYR A 33 7.67 -3.68 3.68
CA TYR A 33 7.07 -2.86 2.63
C TYR A 33 6.76 -3.69 1.36
N GLN A 34 5.50 -3.65 0.93
CA GLN A 34 5.05 -4.28 -0.32
C GLN A 34 4.67 -3.24 -1.38
N ARG A 35 3.74 -2.33 -1.07
CA ARG A 35 3.22 -1.37 -2.06
C ARG A 35 2.58 -0.13 -1.45
N ASN A 36 2.37 0.86 -2.32
CA ASN A 36 1.65 2.11 -2.12
C ASN A 36 2.00 2.86 -0.82
N LEU A 37 3.02 3.70 -0.90
CA LEU A 37 3.38 4.74 0.06
C LEU A 37 2.43 5.92 -0.17
N PHE A 38 1.54 6.19 0.79
CA PHE A 38 0.50 7.22 0.65
C PHE A 38 0.62 8.35 1.68
N TYR A 39 1.41 8.16 2.74
CA TYR A 39 1.71 9.23 3.69
C TYR A 39 3.17 9.15 4.15
N VAL A 40 3.81 10.30 4.20
CA VAL A 40 5.16 10.47 4.71
C VAL A 40 5.19 11.71 5.61
N ALA A 41 5.83 11.61 6.76
CA ALA A 41 6.06 12.72 7.68
C ALA A 41 7.50 12.75 8.18
N ASP A 42 7.95 13.94 8.57
CA ASP A 42 9.22 14.15 9.28
C ASP A 42 9.14 13.67 10.74
N GLU A 43 10.26 13.78 11.45
CA GLU A 43 10.37 13.44 12.88
C GLU A 43 9.40 14.25 13.77
N ASN A 44 9.00 15.44 13.32
CA ASN A 44 8.07 16.31 14.03
C ASN A 44 6.60 16.00 13.72
N GLY A 45 6.32 15.02 12.85
CA GLY A 45 4.97 14.68 12.38
C GLY A 45 4.43 15.59 11.28
N SER A 46 5.23 16.51 10.76
CA SER A 46 4.86 17.35 9.61
C SER A 46 4.85 16.51 8.34
N ARG A 47 3.72 16.53 7.63
CA ARG A 47 3.57 15.82 6.36
C ARG A 47 4.57 16.36 5.33
N ILE A 48 5.30 15.45 4.69
CA ILE A 48 6.14 15.76 3.54
C ILE A 48 5.34 15.42 2.28
N ASP A 49 4.95 16.45 1.53
CA ASP A 49 4.14 16.27 0.33
C ASP A 49 4.88 15.54 -0.80
N PRO A 50 4.17 14.78 -1.64
CA PRO A 50 4.77 14.19 -2.82
C PRO A 50 5.25 15.27 -3.81
N PRO A 51 6.07 14.89 -4.81
CA PRO A 51 6.46 15.80 -5.88
C PRO A 51 5.24 16.48 -6.51
N ARG A 52 5.30 17.81 -6.68
CA ARG A 52 4.21 18.60 -7.28
C ARG A 52 3.77 18.00 -8.62
N GLY A 53 2.48 17.75 -8.76
CA GLY A 53 1.87 17.19 -9.97
C GLY A 53 1.96 15.67 -10.09
N GLY A 54 2.39 14.96 -9.04
CA GLY A 54 2.49 13.50 -9.03
C GLY A 54 2.27 12.88 -7.65
N SER A 55 2.52 11.58 -7.58
CA SER A 55 2.52 10.80 -6.34
C SER A 55 3.94 10.56 -5.83
N TYR A 56 4.08 9.92 -4.66
CA TYR A 56 5.37 9.51 -4.12
C TYR A 56 6.19 8.60 -5.04
N TYR A 57 5.59 8.02 -6.10
CA TYR A 57 6.29 7.18 -7.08
C TYR A 57 6.82 7.94 -8.30
N SER A 58 6.53 9.23 -8.40
CA SER A 58 6.83 10.04 -9.58
C SER A 58 8.29 10.53 -9.56
N PHE A 59 9.25 9.61 -9.71
CA PHE A 59 10.69 9.89 -9.60
C PHE A 59 11.20 10.97 -10.56
N VAL A 60 10.65 11.03 -11.78
CA VAL A 60 11.02 12.07 -12.75
C VAL A 60 10.55 13.45 -12.28
N LEU A 61 9.33 13.55 -11.74
CA LEU A 61 8.83 14.80 -11.17
C LEU A 61 9.57 15.18 -9.90
N PHE A 62 9.96 14.20 -9.08
CA PHE A 62 10.84 14.41 -7.94
C PHE A 62 12.13 15.12 -8.38
N LEU A 63 12.89 14.53 -9.32
CA LEU A 63 14.14 15.12 -9.82
C LEU A 63 13.96 16.51 -10.45
N ASN A 64 12.84 16.76 -11.12
CA ASN A 64 12.55 18.06 -11.72
C ASN A 64 12.18 19.14 -10.70
N ASN A 65 11.67 18.74 -9.54
CA ASN A 65 11.24 19.64 -8.47
C ASN A 65 12.36 19.94 -7.45
N LEU A 66 13.53 19.29 -7.58
CA LEU A 66 14.67 19.54 -6.72
C LEU A 66 15.31 20.89 -7.07
N SER A 67 15.67 21.65 -6.04
CA SER A 67 16.54 22.83 -6.15
C SER A 67 17.93 22.44 -6.68
N GLU A 68 18.52 21.37 -6.12
CA GLU A 68 19.83 20.85 -6.49
C GLU A 68 19.68 19.48 -7.15
N LYS A 69 20.08 19.38 -8.42
CA LYS A 69 19.94 18.15 -9.21
C LYS A 69 20.94 17.06 -8.85
N ASP A 70 21.98 17.39 -8.11
CA ASP A 70 23.01 16.45 -7.67
C ASP A 70 22.62 15.68 -6.40
N MET A 71 21.48 16.04 -5.77
CA MET A 71 20.97 15.44 -4.53
C MET A 71 21.98 15.49 -3.37
N SER A 72 22.91 16.44 -3.40
CA SER A 72 23.95 16.60 -2.37
C SER A 72 23.61 17.65 -1.31
N GLN A 73 22.46 18.32 -1.46
CA GLN A 73 21.99 19.36 -0.57
C GLN A 73 21.93 18.86 0.89
N THR A 74 22.56 19.62 1.78
CA THR A 74 22.47 19.42 3.22
C THR A 74 21.33 20.27 3.80
N GLY A 75 20.70 19.78 4.87
CA GLY A 75 19.58 20.45 5.53
C GLY A 75 18.49 19.49 5.94
N SER A 76 17.36 20.02 6.41
CA SER A 76 16.18 19.22 6.77
C SER A 76 15.51 18.62 5.54
N VAL A 77 14.86 17.49 5.74
CA VAL A 77 14.18 16.76 4.66
C VAL A 77 12.98 17.55 4.15
N ASP A 78 13.00 17.98 2.89
CA ASP A 78 11.93 18.80 2.31
C ASP A 78 11.08 18.07 1.26
N ARG A 79 11.64 17.04 0.63
CA ARG A 79 10.99 16.26 -0.41
C ARG A 79 11.36 14.80 -0.31
N VAL A 80 10.40 13.94 -0.66
CA VAL A 80 10.55 12.48 -0.63
C VAL A 80 9.93 11.84 -1.88
N CYS A 81 10.51 10.72 -2.32
CA CYS A 81 10.00 9.91 -3.42
C CYS A 81 10.43 8.46 -3.27
N ALA A 82 9.50 7.52 -3.40
CA ALA A 82 9.79 6.10 -3.45
C ALA A 82 10.10 5.65 -4.89
N LYS A 83 11.19 4.90 -5.06
CA LYS A 83 11.50 4.18 -6.31
C LYS A 83 12.09 2.81 -5.98
N GLY A 84 11.36 1.76 -6.37
CA GLY A 84 11.71 0.40 -6.00
C GLY A 84 11.60 0.19 -4.48
N ARG A 85 12.66 -0.33 -3.86
CA ARG A 85 12.77 -0.51 -2.40
C ARG A 85 13.52 0.63 -1.71
N ARG A 86 13.66 1.77 -2.36
CA ARG A 86 14.38 2.93 -1.82
C ARG A 86 13.48 4.13 -1.71
N LEU A 87 13.57 4.80 -0.58
CA LEU A 87 13.03 6.14 -0.36
C LEU A 87 14.14 7.13 -0.64
N TYR A 88 13.98 7.92 -1.69
CA TYR A 88 14.83 9.04 -2.03
C TYR A 88 14.32 10.28 -1.33
N TYR A 89 15.23 11.10 -0.84
CA TYR A 89 14.89 12.35 -0.18
C TYR A 89 15.91 13.44 -0.51
N GLN A 90 15.51 14.70 -0.36
CA GLN A 90 16.37 15.87 -0.51
C GLN A 90 16.47 16.63 0.81
N GLY A 91 17.64 17.23 1.05
CA GLY A 91 18.02 17.78 2.36
C GLY A 91 18.54 16.65 3.24
N ILE A 92 19.84 16.37 3.15
CA ILE A 92 20.52 15.38 3.98
C ILE A 92 20.79 16.03 5.35
N PRO A 93 20.13 15.58 6.42
CA PRO A 93 20.33 16.15 7.74
C PRO A 93 21.74 15.86 8.26
N THR A 94 22.30 16.74 9.08
CA THR A 94 23.63 16.54 9.69
C THR A 94 23.61 15.51 10.82
N ALA A 95 22.45 15.26 11.43
CA ALA A 95 22.17 14.19 12.36
C ALA A 95 21.04 13.32 11.80
N SER A 96 21.06 12.01 12.02
CA SER A 96 20.00 11.10 11.55
C SER A 96 18.64 11.54 12.12
N GLU A 97 17.75 11.97 11.22
CA GLU A 97 16.33 12.23 11.49
C GLU A 97 15.51 11.01 11.06
N ASP A 98 14.42 10.73 11.79
CA ASP A 98 13.50 9.63 11.48
C ASP A 98 12.36 10.12 10.57
N ILE A 99 12.12 9.41 9.48
CA ILE A 99 11.01 9.67 8.55
C ILE A 99 9.92 8.64 8.82
N LEU A 100 8.74 9.10 9.20
CA LEU A 100 7.56 8.26 9.37
C LEU A 100 6.91 7.99 8.02
N ILE A 101 6.70 6.72 7.69
CA ILE A 101 6.08 6.28 6.44
C ILE A 101 4.87 5.41 6.71
N TYR A 102 3.83 5.54 5.89
CA TYR A 102 2.65 4.68 5.90
C TYR A 102 2.48 3.99 4.55
N PHE A 103 2.36 2.68 4.58
CA PHE A 103 2.37 1.83 3.40
C PHE A 103 1.55 0.56 3.61
N TYR A 104 1.39 -0.23 2.54
CA TYR A 104 0.85 -1.58 2.65
C TYR A 104 1.97 -2.60 2.79
N ARG A 105 1.94 -3.34 3.89
CA ARG A 105 2.91 -4.38 4.20
C ARG A 105 2.62 -5.67 3.43
N LYS A 106 3.63 -6.51 3.33
CA LYS A 106 3.49 -7.89 2.89
C LYS A 106 2.74 -8.70 3.95
N PRO A 107 1.90 -9.67 3.55
CA PRO A 107 1.37 -10.67 4.48
C PRO A 107 2.50 -11.42 5.19
N VAL A 108 2.23 -11.87 6.41
CA VAL A 108 3.15 -12.71 7.19
C VAL A 108 3.27 -14.09 6.54
N ASP A 109 4.50 -14.61 6.51
CA ASP A 109 4.78 -15.94 5.96
C ASP A 109 4.19 -17.03 6.89
N MET A 110 3.36 -17.91 6.33
CA MET A 110 2.81 -19.08 7.02
C MET A 110 3.88 -20.20 7.08
N ASN A 111 4.51 -20.38 8.23
CA ASN A 111 5.59 -21.34 8.49
C ASN A 111 5.16 -22.50 9.41
N LEU A 112 4.15 -22.31 10.24
CA LEU A 112 3.64 -23.28 11.21
C LEU A 112 2.33 -23.91 10.72
N GLU A 113 1.98 -25.07 11.29
CA GLU A 113 0.77 -25.81 10.90
C GLU A 113 -0.54 -25.14 11.36
N ASP A 114 -0.45 -24.26 12.35
CA ASP A 114 -1.55 -23.50 12.93
C ASP A 114 -1.59 -22.04 12.48
N ASP A 115 -0.73 -21.65 11.52
CA ASP A 115 -0.77 -20.31 10.95
C ASP A 115 -2.07 -20.10 10.17
N GLU A 116 -2.60 -18.87 10.27
CA GLU A 116 -3.79 -18.43 9.55
C GLU A 116 -3.43 -17.41 8.46
N PRO A 117 -4.23 -17.31 7.37
CA PRO A 117 -3.98 -16.36 6.30
C PRO A 117 -4.08 -14.91 6.80
N ASP A 118 -2.99 -14.15 6.63
CA ASP A 118 -2.89 -12.77 7.10
C ASP A 118 -3.42 -11.73 6.09
N GLY A 119 -4.07 -10.69 6.61
CA GLY A 119 -4.63 -9.56 5.84
C GLY A 119 -5.96 -9.84 5.15
N LEU A 120 -6.55 -11.02 5.33
CA LEU A 120 -7.87 -11.39 4.81
C LEU A 120 -8.86 -11.53 5.97
N PRO A 121 -10.11 -11.06 5.81
CA PRO A 121 -11.12 -11.21 6.86
C PRO A 121 -11.40 -12.68 7.17
N ASP A 122 -11.36 -13.07 8.46
CA ASP A 122 -11.52 -14.46 8.93
C ASP A 122 -12.73 -15.19 8.32
N HIS A 123 -13.86 -14.49 8.23
CA HIS A 123 -15.11 -15.04 7.71
C HIS A 123 -15.11 -15.29 6.19
N LEU A 124 -14.13 -14.74 5.46
CA LEU A 124 -13.99 -14.86 4.00
C LEU A 124 -12.72 -15.61 3.57
N SER A 125 -11.67 -15.61 4.38
CA SER A 125 -10.35 -16.17 4.07
C SER A 125 -10.45 -17.60 3.51
N LYS A 126 -11.14 -18.49 4.23
CA LYS A 126 -11.37 -19.88 3.82
C LYS A 126 -12.12 -19.99 2.51
N ARG A 127 -13.18 -19.20 2.31
CA ARG A 127 -13.99 -19.23 1.08
C ARG A 127 -13.17 -18.79 -0.13
N LEU A 128 -12.42 -17.70 0.01
CA LEU A 128 -11.57 -17.17 -1.05
C LEU A 128 -10.50 -18.17 -1.47
N ILE A 129 -9.74 -18.71 -0.50
CA ILE A 129 -8.63 -19.62 -0.76
C ILE A 129 -9.12 -20.94 -1.35
N VAL A 130 -10.10 -21.59 -0.71
CA VAL A 130 -10.58 -22.91 -1.17
C VAL A 130 -11.19 -22.82 -2.56
N HIS A 131 -12.03 -21.82 -2.83
CA HIS A 131 -12.65 -21.71 -4.14
C HIS A 131 -11.65 -21.29 -5.23
N TYR A 132 -10.63 -20.49 -4.92
CA TYR A 132 -9.55 -20.20 -5.85
C TYR A 132 -8.75 -21.47 -6.20
N VAL A 133 -8.25 -22.19 -5.19
CA VAL A 133 -7.45 -23.40 -5.39
C VAL A 133 -8.23 -24.48 -6.14
N CYS A 134 -9.47 -24.77 -5.73
CA CYS A 134 -10.29 -25.76 -6.42
C CYS A 134 -10.60 -25.36 -7.87
N LYS A 135 -10.84 -24.07 -8.14
CA LYS A 135 -11.05 -23.57 -9.50
C LYS A 135 -9.82 -23.83 -10.38
N GLU A 136 -8.62 -23.54 -9.90
CA GLU A 136 -7.39 -23.75 -10.68
C GLU A 136 -7.14 -25.24 -10.91
N ILE A 137 -7.25 -26.07 -9.86
CA ILE A 137 -7.08 -27.53 -9.95
C ILE A 137 -8.07 -28.16 -10.95
N PHE A 138 -9.36 -27.83 -10.85
CA PHE A 138 -10.37 -28.36 -11.79
C PHE A 138 -10.23 -27.74 -13.19
N GLY A 139 -9.76 -26.50 -13.29
CA GLY A 139 -9.49 -25.81 -14.55
C GLY A 139 -8.33 -26.44 -15.34
N GLU A 140 -7.33 -27.01 -14.66
CA GLU A 140 -6.22 -27.75 -15.27
C GLU A 140 -6.62 -29.14 -15.82
N GLY A 141 -7.90 -29.52 -15.70
CA GLY A 141 -8.41 -30.76 -16.30
C GLY A 141 -8.14 -32.02 -15.46
N LEU A 142 -7.83 -31.85 -14.16
CA LEU A 142 -7.80 -32.94 -13.17
C LEU A 142 -9.21 -33.36 -12.69
N GLU A 143 -10.25 -32.82 -13.32
CA GLU A 143 -11.63 -33.25 -13.20
C GLU A 143 -11.79 -34.59 -13.95
N ASP A 144 -11.65 -35.67 -13.20
CA ASP A 144 -11.56 -37.09 -13.59
C ASP A 144 -12.34 -37.57 -14.84
N GLY A 145 -11.64 -38.36 -15.68
CA GLY A 145 -12.08 -39.55 -16.44
C GLY A 145 -13.32 -39.61 -17.34
N ASP A 146 -14.35 -38.78 -17.16
CA ASP A 146 -15.65 -38.93 -17.83
C ASP A 146 -16.19 -37.58 -18.34
N ASN A 147 -17.04 -37.62 -19.36
CA ASN A 147 -17.41 -36.54 -20.29
C ASN A 147 -18.12 -35.28 -19.70
N SER A 148 -17.97 -34.99 -18.41
CA SER A 148 -18.58 -33.85 -17.70
C SER A 148 -17.60 -32.69 -17.48
N ARG A 149 -16.82 -32.34 -18.51
CA ARG A 149 -15.79 -31.30 -18.44
C ARG A 149 -16.35 -29.97 -17.92
N ALA A 150 -15.67 -29.38 -16.94
CA ALA A 150 -15.81 -28.01 -16.45
C ALA A 150 -16.99 -27.70 -15.51
N ILE A 151 -17.70 -28.69 -14.94
CA ILE A 151 -18.78 -28.41 -13.99
C ILE A 151 -18.22 -27.91 -12.66
N GLY A 152 -17.25 -28.61 -12.10
CA GLY A 152 -16.54 -28.25 -10.87
C GLY A 152 -15.75 -26.97 -11.04
N ALA A 153 -15.02 -26.82 -12.16
CA ALA A 153 -14.29 -25.59 -12.47
C ALA A 153 -15.24 -24.38 -12.50
N LYS A 154 -16.40 -24.49 -13.17
CA LYS A 154 -17.41 -23.43 -13.20
C LYS A 154 -18.00 -23.14 -11.82
N TYR A 155 -18.36 -24.18 -11.06
CA TYR A 155 -18.91 -24.01 -9.71
C TYR A 155 -17.96 -23.26 -8.77
N HIS A 156 -16.69 -23.68 -8.72
CA HIS A 156 -15.69 -23.04 -7.86
C HIS A 156 -15.36 -21.63 -8.33
N ASN A 157 -15.36 -21.38 -9.65
CA ASN A 157 -15.20 -20.05 -10.20
C ASN A 157 -16.35 -19.11 -9.78
N ASP A 158 -17.61 -19.55 -9.90
CA ASP A 158 -18.77 -18.76 -9.48
C ASP A 158 -18.73 -18.46 -7.97
N LYS A 159 -18.37 -19.45 -7.15
CA LYS A 159 -18.24 -19.28 -5.68
C LYS A 159 -17.08 -18.39 -5.27
N PHE A 160 -15.96 -18.46 -5.98
CA PHE A 160 -14.83 -17.55 -5.79
C PHE A 160 -15.25 -16.11 -6.04
N TYR A 161 -15.96 -15.85 -7.14
CA TYR A 161 -16.43 -14.49 -7.45
C TYR A 161 -17.48 -13.98 -6.46
N MET A 162 -18.38 -14.84 -5.97
CA MET A 162 -19.28 -14.45 -4.88
C MET A 162 -18.50 -14.03 -3.63
N ALA A 163 -17.49 -14.80 -3.22
CA ALA A 163 -16.65 -14.45 -2.08
C ALA A 163 -15.82 -13.17 -2.32
N MET A 164 -15.38 -12.91 -3.55
CA MET A 164 -14.72 -11.66 -3.92
C MET A 164 -15.65 -10.45 -3.87
N ILE A 165 -16.92 -10.60 -4.26
CA ILE A 165 -17.92 -9.55 -4.11
C ILE A 165 -18.17 -9.26 -2.63
N ASP A 166 -18.34 -10.31 -1.80
CA ASP A 166 -18.49 -10.17 -0.35
C ASP A 166 -17.27 -9.45 0.27
N LEU A 167 -16.06 -9.75 -0.22
CA LEU A 167 -14.83 -9.07 0.22
C LEU A 167 -14.83 -7.58 -0.14
N LEU A 168 -15.25 -7.23 -1.36
CA LEU A 168 -15.33 -5.84 -1.79
C LEU A 168 -16.37 -5.06 -0.96
N ASP A 169 -17.51 -5.68 -0.67
CA ASP A 169 -18.54 -5.08 0.17
C ASP A 169 -18.03 -4.88 1.62
N PHE A 170 -17.29 -5.87 2.15
CA PHE A 170 -16.67 -5.78 3.47
C PHE A 170 -15.61 -4.66 3.57
N ILE A 171 -14.72 -4.56 2.58
CA ILE A 171 -13.69 -3.50 2.54
C ILE A 171 -14.36 -2.13 2.37
N GLY A 172 -15.45 -2.07 1.62
CA GLY A 172 -16.15 -0.84 1.28
C GLY A 172 -15.42 -0.01 0.22
N LEU A 173 -15.96 1.18 -0.06
CA LEU A 173 -15.28 2.17 -0.88
C LEU A 173 -14.18 2.83 -0.05
N ASP A 174 -12.94 2.67 -0.51
CA ASP A 174 -11.79 3.40 0.02
C ASP A 174 -11.92 4.87 -0.39
N VAL A 175 -12.56 5.66 0.46
CA VAL A 175 -12.53 7.12 0.37
C VAL A 175 -11.37 7.57 1.24
N GLU A 176 -10.38 8.25 0.66
CA GLU A 176 -9.25 8.78 1.41
C GLU A 176 -9.75 9.58 2.63
N PRO A 177 -9.17 9.38 3.83
CA PRO A 177 -9.59 10.10 5.02
C PRO A 177 -9.42 11.60 4.78
N GLU A 178 -10.53 12.31 4.71
CA GLU A 178 -10.56 13.75 4.51
C GLU A 178 -10.15 14.42 5.84
N TYR A 179 -9.06 15.19 5.83
CA TYR A 179 -8.61 15.92 7.01
C TYR A 179 -9.59 17.04 7.33
N TYR A 180 -10.37 16.87 8.40
CA TYR A 180 -11.15 17.95 8.99
C TYR A 180 -10.21 18.80 9.84
N ALA A 181 -9.69 19.89 9.26
CA ALA A 181 -9.09 20.94 10.09
C ALA A 181 -10.16 21.40 11.09
N ASN A 182 -9.86 21.32 12.38
CA ASN A 182 -10.77 21.79 13.43
C ASN A 182 -11.21 23.21 13.08
N SER A 183 -12.53 23.43 13.02
CA SER A 183 -13.16 24.69 12.60
C SER A 183 -12.90 25.87 13.55
N GLU A 184 -11.96 25.74 14.50
CA GLU A 184 -11.55 26.80 15.41
C GLU A 184 -10.46 27.71 14.81
N ASP A 185 -9.83 27.35 13.69
CA ASP A 185 -8.81 28.18 13.02
C ASP A 185 -9.39 29.18 11.99
N ASN A 186 -10.72 29.19 11.77
CA ASN A 186 -11.39 30.21 10.96
C ASN A 186 -11.79 31.43 11.82
N TYR A 187 -10.82 32.07 12.46
CA TYR A 187 -11.01 33.41 13.01
C TYR A 187 -11.06 34.40 11.83
N PHE A 188 -12.28 34.61 11.31
CA PHE A 188 -12.57 35.68 10.37
C PHE A 188 -12.11 37.01 10.98
N ASP A 189 -11.14 37.65 10.32
CA ASP A 189 -10.70 39.03 10.55
C ASP A 189 -11.90 39.95 10.31
N LEU A 190 -12.67 40.23 11.37
CA LEU A 190 -13.68 41.28 11.38
C LEU A 190 -12.96 42.62 11.55
N ARG A 191 -12.51 43.17 10.42
CA ARG A 191 -12.26 44.61 10.25
C ARG A 191 -13.33 45.19 9.35
N ASP A 192 -14.32 45.84 9.96
CA ASP A 192 -14.58 47.29 9.88
C ASP A 192 -15.88 47.63 10.64
#